data_AF-X1VJZ6-F1
#
_entry.id   AF-X1VJZ6-F1
#
_cell.length_a   1.000
_cell.length_b   1.000
_cell.length_c   1.000
_cell.angle_alpha   90.00
_cell.angle_beta   90.00
_cell.angle_gamma   90.00
#
_symmetry.space_group_name_H-M   'P 1'
#
loop_
_entity.id
_entity.type
_entity.pdbx_description
1 polymer ?
#
loop_
_entity_poly.entity_id
_entity_poly.type
_entity_poly.pdbx_seq_one_letter_code
_entity_poly.pdbx_strand_id
1 'polypeptide(L)' 'LTELRIKLKATVSKVINVRFTVRKCALTNILRARWGLASKDELPGDVWDKVMAGVL' A
#
# COMPACT_ATOMS: atom_id res chain seq x y z
N LEU A 1 11.31 14.14 -6.41
CA LEU A 1 10.32 13.55 -5.47
C LEU A 1 9.36 14.68 -5.17
N THR A 2 8.35 14.79 -6.01
CA THR A 2 7.75 16.07 -6.39
C THR A 2 6.33 16.08 -5.82
N GLU A 3 6.22 16.50 -4.55
CA GLU A 3 5.00 16.80 -3.79
C GLU A 3 3.96 15.67 -3.58
N LEU A 4 3.69 15.34 -2.31
CA LEU A 4 2.60 14.44 -1.90
C LEU A 4 1.52 15.25 -1.18
N ARG A 5 0.32 15.34 -1.77
CA ARG A 5 -0.78 16.17 -1.26
C ARG A 5 -1.92 15.30 -0.71
N ILE A 6 -2.14 15.35 0.59
CA ILE A 6 -3.25 14.67 1.26
C ILE A 6 -4.44 15.63 1.31
N LYS A 7 -5.55 15.29 0.64
CA LYS A 7 -6.82 16.03 0.71
C LYS A 7 -7.84 15.22 1.49
N LEU A 8 -8.37 15.78 2.57
CA LEU A 8 -9.41 15.17 3.39
C LEU A 8 -10.77 15.77 2.99
N LYS A 9 -11.73 14.91 2.65
CA LYS A 9 -13.14 15.27 2.50
C LYS A 9 -13.92 14.58 3.62
N ALA A 10 -14.62 15.35 4.44
CA ALA A 10 -15.44 14.82 5.52
C ALA A 10 -16.93 14.99 5.16
N THR A 11 -17.69 13.89 5.28
CA THR A 11 -19.15 13.90 5.11
C THR A 11 -19.87 14.34 6.40
N VAL A 12 -19.19 14.25 7.54
CA VAL A 12 -19.78 14.51 8.87
C VAL A 12 -18.79 15.32 9.70
N SER A 13 -19.28 16.34 10.41
CA SER A 13 -18.46 17.18 11.29
C SER A 13 -18.11 16.43 12.58
N LYS A 14 -17.08 15.59 12.52
CA LYS A 14 -16.49 14.92 13.69
C LYS A 14 -15.01 15.23 13.76
N VAL A 15 -14.53 15.58 14.95
CA VAL A 15 -13.09 15.76 15.19
C VAL A 15 -12.44 14.38 15.17
N ILE A 16 -11.62 14.11 14.14
CA ILE A 16 -10.83 12.89 14.00
C ILE A 16 -9.36 13.28 13.95
N ASN A 17 -8.56 12.77 14.89
CA ASN A 17 -7.12 12.97 14.88
C ASN A 17 -6.48 12.04 13.84
N VAL A 18 -6.19 12.59 12.65
CA VAL A 18 -5.51 11.85 11.58
C VAL A 18 -4.00 11.96 11.77
N ARG A 19 -3.35 10.86 12.15
CA ARG A 19 -1.89 10.72 12.14
C ARG A 19 -1.48 9.90 10.92
N PHE A 20 -0.60 10.46 10.09
CA PHE A 20 -0.02 9.75 8.95
C PHE A 20 1.49 9.65 9.11
N THR A 21 2.07 8.56 8.64
CA THR A 21 3.52 8.37 8.56
C THR A 21 3.87 8.13 7.10
N VAL A 22 4.71 8.99 6.52
CA VAL A 22 5.25 8.76 5.18
C VAL A 22 6.52 7.93 5.31
N ARG A 23 6.52 6.71 4.77
CA ARG A 23 7.73 5.89 4.69
C ARG A 23 8.10 5.70 3.22
N LYS A 24 9.35 5.99 2.90
CA LYS A 24 9.95 5.65 1.60
C LYS A 24 10.56 4.26 1.74
N CYS A 25 9.85 3.23 1.28
CA CYS A 25 10.33 1.86 1.29
C CYS A 25 10.68 1.42 -0.13
N ALA A 26 11.73 0.60 -0.28
CA ALA A 26 11.95 -0.13 -1.52
C ALA A 26 10.78 -1.11 -1.73
N LEU A 27 10.02 -0.88 -2.79
CA LEU A 27 8.81 -1.65 -3.08
C LEU A 27 9.20 -2.99 -3.71
N THR A 28 9.45 -4.02 -2.88
CA THR A 28 9.72 -5.37 -3.37
C THR A 28 8.48 -5.96 -4.04
N ASN A 29 8.63 -6.95 -4.92
CA ASN A 29 7.49 -7.59 -5.59
C ASN A 29 6.49 -8.20 -4.60
N ILE A 30 6.96 -8.69 -3.45
CA ILE A 30 6.11 -9.16 -2.34
C ILE A 30 5.23 -8.04 -1.80
N LEU A 31 5.81 -6.87 -1.56
CA LEU A 31 5.08 -5.71 -1.06
C LEU A 31 4.11 -5.13 -2.12
N ARG A 32 4.49 -5.21 -3.41
CA ARG A 32 3.59 -4.87 -4.53
C ARG A 32 2.36 -5.76 -4.57
N ALA A 33 2.55 -7.07 -4.42
CA ALA A 33 1.47 -8.04 -4.35
C ALA A 33 0.55 -7.79 -3.14
N ARG A 34 1.14 -7.56 -1.94
CA ARG A 34 0.39 -7.34 -0.70
C ARG A 34 -0.51 -6.11 -0.71
N TRP A 35 -0.06 -5.02 -1.33
CA TRP A 35 -0.83 -3.77 -1.40
C TRP A 35 -1.69 -3.67 -2.65
N GLY A 36 -1.81 -4.74 -3.45
CA GLY A 36 -2.61 -4.75 -4.67
C GLY A 36 -2.09 -3.79 -5.74
N LEU A 37 -0.79 -3.49 -5.73
CA LEU A 37 -0.12 -2.59 -6.68
C LEU A 37 0.38 -3.31 -7.93
N ALA A 38 0.18 -4.63 -8.02
CA ALA A 38 0.52 -5.45 -9.17
C ALA A 38 -0.46 -6.63 -9.25
N SER A 39 -0.83 -7.02 -10.48
CA SER A 39 -1.70 -8.17 -10.72
C SER A 39 -0.90 -9.48 -10.66
N LYS A 40 -1.58 -10.61 -10.43
CA LYS A 40 -0.93 -11.94 -10.34
C LYS A 40 -0.07 -12.25 -11.57
N ASP A 41 -0.50 -11.83 -12.75
CA ASP A 41 0.19 -12.07 -14.02
C ASP A 41 1.46 -11.20 -14.23
N GLU A 42 1.57 -10.09 -13.49
CA GLU A 42 2.73 -9.19 -13.56
C GLU A 42 3.85 -9.59 -12.58
N LEU A 43 3.54 -10.49 -11.64
CA LEU A 43 4.42 -10.86 -10.55
C LEU A 43 5.12 -12.18 -10.87
N PRO A 44 6.45 -12.25 -10.74
CA PRO A 44 7.18 -13.47 -11.05
C PRO A 44 6.94 -14.55 -9.99
N GLY A 45 6.62 -15.76 -10.45
CA GLY A 45 6.67 -16.98 -9.65
C GLY A 45 5.65 -17.05 -8.51
N ASP A 46 6.10 -17.58 -7.36
CA ASP A 46 5.27 -17.93 -6.20
C ASP A 46 5.01 -16.75 -5.25
N VAL A 47 5.38 -15.53 -5.63
CA VAL A 47 5.29 -14.32 -4.79
C VAL A 47 3.85 -14.04 -4.37
N TRP A 48 2.89 -14.22 -5.28
CA TRP A 48 1.47 -14.04 -4.98
C TRP A 48 0.99 -15.06 -3.95
N ASP A 49 1.35 -16.32 -4.15
CA ASP A 49 0.91 -17.42 -3.29
C ASP A 49 1.56 -17.34 -1.90
N LYS A 50 2.81 -16.86 -1.81
CA LYS A 50 3.50 -16.54 -0.54
C LYS A 50 2.78 -15.44 0.25
N VAL A 51 2.35 -14.39 -0.43
CA VAL A 51 1.58 -13.31 0.21
C VAL A 51 0.22 -13.81 0.69
N MET A 52 -0.47 -14.63 -0.11
CA MET A 52 -1.73 -15.27 0.28
C MET A 52 -1.56 -16.26 1.45
N ALA A 53 -0.41 -16.94 1.51
CA ALA A 53 -0.03 -17.82 2.61
C ALA A 53 0.44 -17.06 3.88
N GLY A 54 0.51 -15.72 3.84
CA GLY A 54 0.93 -14.90 4.97
C GLY A 54 2.44 -14.85 5.23
N VAL A 55 3.25 -15.32 4.27
CA VAL A 55 4.72 -15.32 4.35
C VAL A 55 5.25 -14.01 3.76
N LEU A 56 6.18 -13.35 4.46
CA LEU A 56 6.71 -12.02 4.13
C LEU A 56 8.24 -12.00 4.02
#